data_AF-A0A3C0SM90-F1
#
_entry.id   AF-A0A3C0SM90-F1
#
_cell.length_a   1.000
_cell.length_b   1.000
_cell.length_c   1.000
_cell.angle_alpha   90.00
_cell.angle_beta   90.00
_cell.angle_gamma   90.00
#
_symmetry.space_group_name_H-M   'P 1'
#
loop_
_entity.id
_entity.type
_entity.pdbx_description
1 polymer ?
#
loop_
_entity_poly.entity_id
_entity_poly.type
_entity_poly.pdbx_seq_one_letter_code
_entity_poly.pdbx_strand_id
1 'polypeptide(L)'
;MKQGVKGYMGDVFFCFKLSLKLAIIPIVLGAVISFTYLLIKGKAIEFLPILMGIRNIGIIFSCAGLFISALGFLQPTKLLRPLNYEKTWRKYLDKFGLVGTIFCTSSFLVLYFFIYDIIIYKLYM
;
A
#
# COMPACT_ATOMS: atom_id res chain seq x y z
N MET A 1 18.87 23.69 -12.16
CA MET A 1 18.68 22.22 -12.05
C MET A 1 18.63 21.68 -10.60
N LYS A 2 19.40 22.20 -9.61
CA LYS A 2 19.43 21.68 -8.22
C LYS A 2 18.13 21.80 -7.41
N GLN A 3 17.26 22.78 -7.69
CA GLN A 3 16.00 22.96 -6.94
C GLN A 3 14.89 21.96 -7.33
N GLY A 4 14.92 21.40 -8.54
CA GLY A 4 13.87 20.52 -9.03
C GLY A 4 13.88 19.12 -8.38
N VAL A 5 15.05 18.63 -7.97
CA VAL A 5 15.25 17.29 -7.38
C VAL A 5 14.83 17.26 -5.91
N LYS A 6 15.05 18.35 -5.17
CA LYS A 6 14.69 18.45 -3.73
C LYS A 6 13.18 18.25 -3.50
N GLY A 7 12.33 18.83 -4.36
CA GLY A 7 10.87 18.68 -4.26
C GLY A 7 10.42 17.24 -4.47
N TYR A 8 10.90 16.57 -5.53
CA TYR A 8 10.58 15.15 -5.76
C TYR A 8 11.04 14.23 -4.62
N MET A 9 12.22 14.51 -4.05
CA MET A 9 12.73 13.72 -2.93
C MET A 9 11.90 13.92 -1.66
N GLY A 10 11.40 15.14 -1.45
CA GLY A 10 10.44 15.46 -0.39
C GLY A 10 9.12 14.68 -0.55
N ASP A 11 8.57 14.66 -1.75
CA ASP A 11 7.34 13.93 -2.08
C ASP A 11 7.49 12.42 -1.86
N VAL A 12 8.62 11.84 -2.28
CA VAL A 12 8.93 10.41 -2.05
C VAL A 12 9.03 10.09 -0.56
N PHE A 13 9.68 10.94 0.24
CA PHE A 13 9.79 10.73 1.68
C PHE A 13 8.44 10.86 2.39
N PHE A 14 7.58 11.78 1.93
CA PHE A 14 6.22 11.86 2.39
C PHE A 14 5.42 10.59 2.04
N CYS A 15 5.54 10.10 0.80
CA CYS A 15 4.92 8.84 0.38
C CYS A 15 5.41 7.65 1.21
N PHE A 16 6.69 7.60 1.55
CA PHE A 16 7.26 6.58 2.42
C PHE A 16 6.68 6.63 3.85
N LYS A 17 6.55 7.82 4.45
CA LYS A 17 5.89 7.96 5.76
C LYS A 17 4.41 7.56 5.70
N LEU A 18 3.75 7.90 4.60
CA LEU A 18 2.34 7.57 4.40
C LEU A 18 2.13 6.07 4.18
N SER A 19 2.99 5.42 3.38
CA SER A 19 2.91 3.97 3.15
C SER A 19 3.10 3.17 4.44
N LEU A 20 4.00 3.61 5.35
CA LEU A 20 4.16 2.98 6.66
C LEU A 20 2.87 3.03 7.50
N LYS A 21 2.17 4.17 7.50
CA LYS A 21 0.88 4.29 8.19
C LYS A 21 -0.20 3.43 7.52
N LEU A 22 -0.23 3.41 6.19
CA LEU A 22 -1.19 2.63 5.44
C LEU A 22 -0.96 1.12 5.56
N ALA A 23 0.28 0.67 5.78
CA ALA A 23 0.61 -0.74 5.94
C ALA A 23 -0.09 -1.39 7.14
N ILE A 24 -0.46 -0.60 8.16
CA ILE A 24 -1.18 -1.09 9.34
C ILE A 24 -2.55 -1.66 8.95
N ILE A 25 -3.22 -1.07 7.94
CA ILE A 25 -4.56 -1.46 7.51
C ILE A 25 -4.60 -2.93 7.05
N PRO A 26 -3.83 -3.35 6.03
CA PRO A 26 -3.82 -4.74 5.59
C PRO A 26 -3.25 -5.70 6.64
N ILE A 27 -2.38 -5.25 7.54
CA ILE A 27 -1.90 -6.10 8.66
C ILE A 27 -3.05 -6.44 9.60
N VAL A 28 -3.80 -5.45 10.05
CA VAL A 28 -4.93 -5.65 10.98
C VAL A 28 -6.03 -6.46 10.30
N LEU A 29 -6.42 -6.09 9.08
CA LEU A 29 -7.43 -6.83 8.32
C LEU A 29 -6.99 -8.27 8.04
N GLY A 30 -5.72 -8.44 7.66
CA GLY A 30 -5.04 -9.71 7.48
C GLY A 30 -5.19 -10.64 8.67
N ALA A 31 -4.82 -10.13 9.84
CA ALA A 31 -4.88 -10.88 11.08
C ALA A 31 -6.31 -11.24 11.46
N VAL A 32 -7.24 -10.28 11.40
CA VAL A 32 -8.65 -10.50 11.78
C VAL A 32 -9.33 -11.52 10.85
N ILE A 33 -9.11 -11.40 9.54
CA ILE A 33 -9.72 -12.31 8.55
C ILE A 33 -9.15 -13.72 8.71
N SER A 34 -7.84 -13.88 8.87
CA SER A 34 -7.27 -15.21 9.13
C SER A 34 -7.72 -15.81 10.46
N PHE A 35 -7.79 -14.99 11.51
CA PHE A 35 -8.21 -15.46 12.82
C PHE A 35 -9.66 -15.94 12.81
N THR A 36 -10.57 -15.15 12.24
CA THR A 36 -11.99 -15.53 12.10
C THR A 36 -12.16 -16.76 11.21
N TYR A 37 -11.38 -16.89 10.13
CA TYR A 37 -11.39 -18.07 9.26
C TYR A 37 -10.96 -19.35 10.00
N LEU A 38 -9.94 -19.28 10.85
CA LEU A 38 -9.48 -20.41 11.65
C LEU A 38 -10.53 -20.83 12.69
N LEU A 39 -11.19 -19.86 13.34
CA LEU A 39 -12.29 -20.12 14.28
C LEU A 39 -13.46 -20.83 13.60
N ILE A 40 -13.90 -20.37 12.43
CA ILE A 40 -15.01 -20.98 11.69
C ILE A 40 -14.68 -22.42 11.28
N LYS A 41 -13.42 -22.70 10.93
CA LYS A 41 -12.98 -24.04 10.53
C LYS A 41 -12.66 -24.97 11.71
N GLY A 42 -12.76 -24.50 12.95
CA GLY A 42 -12.41 -25.28 14.14
C GLY A 42 -10.96 -25.76 14.16
N LYS A 43 -10.06 -25.07 13.45
CA LYS A 43 -8.63 -25.42 13.41
C LYS A 43 -7.90 -24.78 14.59
N ALA A 44 -6.80 -25.38 15.00
CA ALA A 44 -5.91 -24.78 15.98
C ALA A 44 -5.43 -23.39 15.49
N ILE A 45 -5.29 -22.45 16.43
CA ILE A 45 -4.80 -21.10 16.15
C ILE A 45 -3.28 -21.20 15.96
N GLU A 46 -2.88 -21.55 14.74
CA GLU A 46 -1.49 -21.60 14.33
C GLU A 46 -1.02 -20.24 13.80
N PHE A 47 0.23 -19.90 14.07
CA PHE A 47 0.78 -18.59 13.70
C PHE A 47 1.00 -18.44 12.19
N LEU A 48 1.38 -19.52 11.51
CA LEU A 48 1.65 -19.53 10.07
C LEU A 48 0.44 -19.10 9.18
N PRO A 49 -0.77 -19.65 9.34
CA PRO A 49 -1.93 -19.22 8.54
C PRO A 49 -2.34 -17.76 8.80
N ILE A 50 -2.04 -17.22 9.99
CA ILE A 50 -2.25 -15.80 10.28
C ILE A 50 -1.24 -14.94 9.50
N LEU A 51 0.04 -15.30 9.55
CA LEU A 51 1.10 -14.63 8.78
C LEU A 51 0.81 -14.65 7.27
N MET A 52 0.36 -15.78 6.72
CA MET A 52 -0.01 -15.91 5.31
C MET A 52 -1.23 -15.06 4.93
N GLY A 53 -2.21 -14.91 5.82
CA GLY A 53 -3.36 -14.03 5.57
C GLY A 53 -2.98 -12.56 5.50
N ILE A 54 -2.11 -12.13 6.42
CA ILE A 54 -1.52 -10.78 6.41
C ILE A 54 -0.79 -10.53 5.09
N ARG A 55 0.04 -11.48 4.65
CA ARG A 55 0.74 -11.39 3.37
C ARG A 55 -0.25 -11.24 2.22
N ASN A 56 -1.22 -12.13 2.10
CA ASN A 56 -2.13 -12.17 0.96
C ASN A 56 -2.96 -10.88 0.87
N ILE A 57 -3.49 -10.40 2.00
CA ILE A 57 -4.28 -9.17 2.04
C ILE A 57 -3.39 -7.96 1.75
N GLY A 58 -2.16 -7.93 2.26
CA GLY A 58 -1.17 -6.91 1.92
C GLY A 58 -0.87 -6.82 0.44
N ILE A 59 -0.61 -7.96 -0.22
CA ILE A 59 -0.36 -8.01 -1.67
C ILE A 59 -1.59 -7.55 -2.45
N ILE A 60 -2.79 -8.05 -2.12
CA ILE A 60 -4.04 -7.66 -2.79
C ILE A 60 -4.26 -6.16 -2.68
N PHE A 61 -4.11 -5.58 -1.49
CA PHE A 61 -4.31 -4.15 -1.24
C PHE A 61 -3.31 -3.30 -2.03
N SER A 62 -2.06 -3.74 -2.09
CA SER A 62 -1.00 -3.06 -2.83
C SER A 62 -1.23 -3.12 -4.34
N CYS A 63 -1.61 -4.28 -4.88
CA CYS A 63 -1.96 -4.46 -6.29
C CYS A 63 -3.19 -3.65 -6.68
N ALA A 64 -4.22 -3.59 -5.82
CA ALA A 64 -5.39 -2.75 -6.05
C ALA A 64 -5.03 -1.27 -6.13
N GLY A 65 -4.16 -0.78 -5.22
CA GLY A 65 -3.65 0.59 -5.25
C GLY A 65 -2.86 0.91 -6.52
N LEU A 66 -1.99 -0.01 -6.96
CA LEU A 66 -1.28 0.13 -8.24
C LEU A 66 -2.23 0.12 -9.44
N PHE A 67 -3.25 -0.74 -9.44
CA PHE A 67 -4.25 -0.79 -10.50
C PHE A 67 -5.05 0.52 -10.60
N ILE A 68 -5.48 1.08 -9.46
CA ILE A 68 -6.15 2.39 -9.41
C ILE A 68 -5.22 3.49 -9.97
N SER A 69 -3.93 3.44 -9.63
CA SER A 69 -2.98 4.41 -10.18
C SER A 69 -2.81 4.28 -11.70
N ALA A 70 -2.77 3.05 -12.23
CA ALA A 70 -2.68 2.79 -13.66
C ALA A 70 -3.93 3.28 -14.41
N LEU A 71 -5.13 3.05 -13.87
CA LEU A 71 -6.37 3.61 -14.39
C LEU A 71 -6.34 5.14 -14.41
N GLY A 72 -5.75 5.74 -13.38
CA GLY A 72 -5.57 7.19 -13.31
C GLY A 72 -4.62 7.77 -14.34
N PHE A 73 -3.63 7.01 -14.79
CA PHE A 73 -2.78 7.39 -15.93
C PHE A 73 -3.48 7.21 -17.27
N LEU A 74 -4.33 6.19 -17.43
CA LEU A 74 -5.01 5.86 -18.69
C LEU A 74 -6.17 6.81 -19.03
N GLN A 75 -6.94 7.27 -18.05
CA GLN A 75 -8.06 8.21 -18.27
C GLN A 75 -8.10 9.32 -17.21
N PRO A 76 -7.11 10.23 -17.22
CA PRO A 76 -6.93 11.22 -16.15
C PRO A 76 -8.14 12.14 -15.95
N THR A 77 -8.87 12.49 -17.01
CA THR A 77 -10.00 13.44 -16.96
C THR A 77 -11.36 12.80 -16.72
N LYS A 78 -11.53 11.49 -16.99
CA LYS A 78 -12.82 10.77 -16.83
C LYS A 78 -12.91 10.00 -15.52
N LEU A 79 -11.82 9.38 -15.07
CA LEU A 79 -11.80 8.54 -13.87
C LEU A 79 -11.39 9.31 -12.60
N LEU A 80 -10.52 10.32 -12.75
CA LEU A 80 -10.13 11.24 -11.68
C LEU A 80 -10.59 12.65 -12.00
N ARG A 81 -11.91 12.87 -11.95
CA ARG A 81 -12.42 14.23 -11.72
C ARG A 81 -11.64 14.82 -10.53
N PRO A 82 -11.21 16.10 -10.55
CA PRO A 82 -10.45 16.69 -9.45
C PRO A 82 -11.16 16.37 -8.13
N LEU A 83 -10.56 15.48 -7.34
CA LEU A 83 -11.12 15.13 -6.04
C LEU A 83 -11.15 16.42 -5.23
N ASN A 84 -12.21 16.65 -4.46
CA ASN A 84 -12.39 17.88 -3.68
C ASN A 84 -11.18 18.18 -2.74
N TYR A 85 -10.36 17.16 -2.46
CA TYR A 85 -9.15 17.22 -1.64
C TYR A 85 -7.85 17.52 -2.41
N GLU A 86 -7.86 17.68 -3.74
CA GLU A 86 -6.65 17.92 -4.55
C GLU A 86 -5.87 19.16 -4.09
N LYS A 87 -6.59 20.23 -3.69
CA LYS A 87 -5.99 21.44 -3.10
C LYS A 87 -5.29 21.17 -1.76
N THR A 88 -5.78 20.20 -0.97
CA THR A 88 -5.15 19.77 0.28
C THR A 88 -3.89 18.95 0.00
N TRP A 89 -3.91 18.10 -1.01
CA TRP A 89 -2.75 17.32 -1.43
C TRP A 89 -1.63 18.20 -1.99
N ARG A 90 -1.96 19.25 -2.76
CA ARG A 90 -1.00 20.26 -3.22
C ARG A 90 -0.35 21.09 -2.11
N LYS A 91 -0.85 21.03 -0.85
CA LYS A 91 -0.15 21.64 0.30
C LYS A 91 0.99 20.76 0.84
N TYR A 92 0.94 19.46 0.59
CA TYR A 92 1.90 18.49 1.11
C TYR A 92 2.84 17.92 0.04
N LEU A 93 2.49 18.07 -1.24
CA LEU A 93 3.24 17.55 -2.37
C LEU A 93 3.64 18.70 -3.30
N ASP A 94 4.94 18.82 -3.56
CA ASP A 94 5.50 19.89 -4.40
C ASP A 94 5.27 19.60 -5.89
N LYS A 95 5.36 18.34 -6.30
CA LYS A 95 5.26 17.92 -7.70
C LYS A 95 4.42 16.69 -7.96
N PHE A 96 4.27 15.80 -6.97
CA PHE A 96 3.41 14.63 -7.10
C PHE A 96 1.92 15.02 -7.05
N GLY A 97 1.17 14.54 -8.04
CA GLY A 97 -0.29 14.55 -7.98
C GLY A 97 -0.83 13.40 -7.12
N LEU A 98 -2.15 13.36 -6.95
CA LEU A 98 -2.84 12.28 -6.24
C LEU A 98 -2.48 10.89 -6.80
N VAL A 99 -2.48 10.75 -8.13
CA VAL A 99 -2.14 9.49 -8.83
C VAL A 99 -0.69 9.08 -8.55
N GLY A 100 0.26 10.01 -8.63
CA GLY A 100 1.67 9.74 -8.34
C GLY A 100 1.90 9.33 -6.88
N THR A 101 1.12 9.89 -5.97
CA THR A 101 1.15 9.55 -4.54
C THR A 101 0.60 8.15 -4.29
N ILE A 102 -0.55 7.81 -4.90
CA ILE A 102 -1.14 6.47 -4.80
C ILE A 102 -0.17 5.44 -5.40
N PHE A 103 0.42 5.74 -6.55
CA PHE A 103 1.42 4.88 -7.18
C PHE A 103 2.61 4.66 -6.23
N CYS A 104 3.25 5.74 -5.76
CA CYS A 104 4.45 5.66 -4.94
C CYS A 104 4.19 4.94 -3.60
N THR A 105 3.09 5.26 -2.92
CA THR A 105 2.70 4.59 -1.67
C THR A 105 2.40 3.10 -1.88
N SER A 106 1.70 2.77 -2.97
CA SER A 106 1.36 1.38 -3.31
C SER A 106 2.58 0.57 -3.72
N SER A 107 3.54 1.16 -4.44
CA SER A 107 4.84 0.55 -4.75
C SER A 107 5.63 0.21 -3.48
N PHE A 108 5.66 1.12 -2.50
CA PHE A 108 6.29 0.84 -1.21
C PHE A 108 5.59 -0.28 -0.46
N LEU A 109 4.26 -0.31 -0.46
CA LEU A 109 3.49 -1.40 0.16
C LEU A 109 3.80 -2.75 -0.49
N VAL A 110 3.86 -2.84 -1.83
CA VAL A 110 4.28 -4.07 -2.51
C VAL A 110 5.65 -4.51 -2.02
N LEU A 111 6.63 -3.58 -1.96
CA LEU A 111 7.98 -3.91 -1.50
C LEU A 111 7.99 -4.46 -0.07
N TYR A 112 7.22 -3.85 0.85
CA TYR A 112 7.15 -4.32 2.23
C TYR A 112 6.57 -5.74 2.32
N PHE A 113 5.44 -5.99 1.63
CA PHE A 113 4.80 -7.30 1.66
C PHE A 113 5.57 -8.38 0.89
N PHE A 114 6.37 -7.99 -0.11
CA PHE A 114 7.28 -8.88 -0.79
C PHE A 114 8.47 -9.28 0.09
N ILE A 115 9.08 -8.31 0.78
CA ILE A 115 10.12 -8.60 1.79
C ILE A 115 9.56 -9.51 2.88
N TYR A 116 8.34 -9.24 3.34
CA TYR A 116 7.66 -10.05 4.34
C TYR A 116 7.38 -11.48 3.85
N ASP A 117 7.00 -11.67 2.59
CA ASP A 117 6.86 -13.01 2.00
C ASP A 117 8.18 -13.78 2.01
N ILE A 118 9.29 -13.14 1.63
CA ILE A 118 10.63 -13.74 1.67
C ILE A 118 11.00 -14.15 3.11
N ILE A 119 10.66 -13.32 4.11
CA ILE A 119 10.90 -13.63 5.53
C ILE A 119 10.07 -14.86 5.97
N ILE A 120 8.79 -14.93 5.60
CA ILE A 120 7.95 -16.10 5.91
C ILE A 120 8.53 -17.35 5.26
N TYR A 121 8.90 -17.27 3.98
CA TYR A 121 9.46 -18.39 3.24
C TYR A 121 10.70 -18.95 3.95
N LYS A 122 11.66 -18.09 4.34
CA LYS A 122 12.86 -18.51 5.06
C LYS A 122 12.63 -19.09 6.46
N LEU A 123 11.54 -18.71 7.13
CA LEU A 123 11.27 -19.15 8.51
C LEU A 123 10.51 -20.47 8.57
N TYR A 124 9.71 -20.79 7.55
CA TYR A 124 8.76 -21.89 7.58
C TYR A 124 8.93 -22.92 6.46
N MET A 125 9.88 -22.70 5.54
CA MET A 125 10.18 -23.60 4.42
C MET A 125 11.69 -23.82 4.30
#